data_AF-A0A9E3BPA5-F1
#
_entry.id   AF-A0A9E3BPA5-F1
#
_cell.length_a   1.000
_cell.length_b   1.000
_cell.length_c   1.000
_cell.angle_alpha   90.00
_cell.angle_beta   90.00
_cell.angle_gamma   90.00
#
_symmetry.space_group_name_H-M   'P 1'
#
loop_
_entity.id
_entity.type
_entity.pdbx_description
1 polymer ?
#
loop_
_entity_poly.entity_id
_entity_poly.type
_entity_poly.pdbx_seq_one_letter_code
_entity_poly.pdbx_strand_id
1 'polypeptide(L)' 'MRGLHQRKVREAEGAFLAEGVRVVEDLLASGLPVRLLACSSSLEDTERGTALRREAMRRGI' A
#
# COMPACT_ATOMS: atom_id res chain seq x y z
N MET A 1 11.35 5.34 2.39
CA MET A 1 10.71 4.87 1.13
C MET A 1 11.66 4.79 -0.05
N ARG A 2 12.29 5.88 -0.50
CA ARG A 2 13.14 5.85 -1.73
C ARG A 2 14.16 4.73 -1.74
N GLY A 3 14.79 4.36 -0.61
CA GLY A 3 15.77 3.26 -0.56
C GLY A 3 15.22 1.86 -0.86
N LEU A 4 13.90 1.63 -0.75
CA LEU A 4 13.27 0.30 -0.90
C LEU A 4 13.37 -0.30 -2.32
N HIS A 5 13.78 0.49 -3.33
CA HIS A 5 14.14 -0.08 -4.63
C HIS A 5 15.38 -0.99 -4.56
N GLN A 6 16.27 -0.78 -3.58
CA GLN A 6 17.48 -1.57 -3.39
C GLN A 6 17.20 -2.81 -2.54
N ARG A 7 17.63 -3.98 -3.02
CA ARG A 7 17.48 -5.25 -2.31
C ARG A 7 18.06 -5.21 -0.89
N LYS A 8 19.28 -4.68 -0.74
CA LYS A 8 19.97 -4.53 0.55
C LYS A 8 19.12 -3.79 1.58
N VAL A 9 18.43 -2.72 1.17
CA VAL A 9 17.58 -1.92 2.08
C VAL A 9 16.31 -2.70 2.44
N ARG A 10 15.68 -3.38 1.48
CA ARG A 10 14.49 -4.20 1.76
C ARG A 10 14.77 -5.31 2.77
N GLU A 11 15.89 -6.00 2.62
CA GLU A 11 16.32 -7.06 3.53
C GLU A 11 16.64 -6.49 4.92
N ALA A 12 17.34 -5.36 4.99
CA ALA A 12 17.66 -4.70 6.26
C ALA A 12 16.42 -4.18 7.02
N GLU A 13 15.43 -3.64 6.31
CA GLU A 13 14.21 -3.09 6.92
C GLU A 13 13.07 -4.12 7.09
N GLY A 14 13.20 -5.30 6.46
CA GLY A 14 12.14 -6.30 6.35
C GLY A 14 10.88 -5.72 5.70
N ALA A 15 11.05 -4.90 4.66
CA ALA A 15 9.96 -4.14 4.04
C ALA A 15 10.15 -4.01 2.53
N PHE A 16 9.05 -3.78 1.81
CA PHE A 16 9.04 -3.48 0.38
C PHE A 16 7.94 -2.45 0.07
N LEU A 17 7.94 -1.93 -1.15
CA LEU A 17 6.93 -0.99 -1.62
C LEU A 17 6.03 -1.69 -2.64
N ALA A 18 4.71 -1.57 -2.46
CA ALA A 18 3.69 -2.02 -3.39
C ALA A 18 2.98 -0.79 -3.95
N GLU A 19 2.96 -0.64 -5.27
CA GLU A 19 2.39 0.54 -5.94
C GLU A 19 1.30 0.12 -6.93
N GLY A 20 0.26 0.95 -7.02
CA GLY A 20 -0.89 0.74 -7.90
C GLY A 20 -2.09 0.11 -7.20
N VAL A 21 -3.29 0.58 -7.56
CA VAL A 21 -4.56 0.22 -6.90
C VAL A 21 -4.75 -1.29 -6.81
N ARG A 22 -4.62 -2.02 -7.93
CA ARG A 22 -4.77 -3.48 -7.97
C ARG A 22 -3.78 -4.21 -7.06
N VAL A 23 -2.51 -3.79 -7.08
CA VAL A 23 -1.45 -4.44 -6.29
C VAL A 23 -1.67 -4.18 -4.80
N VAL A 24 -2.09 -2.98 -4.43
CA VAL A 24 -2.41 -2.63 -3.04
C VAL A 24 -3.65 -3.37 -2.55
N GLU A 25 -4.69 -3.54 -3.38
CA GLU A 25 -5.83 -4.39 -3.05
C GLU A 25 -5.39 -5.84 -2.79
N ASP A 26 -4.57 -6.42 -3.66
CA ASP A 26 -4.04 -7.77 -3.48
C ASP A 26 -3.16 -7.87 -2.22
N LEU A 27 -2.37 -6.84 -1.91
CA LEU A 27 -1.60 -6.75 -0.67
C LEU A 27 -2.51 -6.74 0.57
N LEU A 28 -3.57 -5.93 0.56
CA LEU A 28 -4.54 -5.93 1.66
C LEU A 28 -5.26 -7.29 1.78
N ALA A 29 -5.57 -7.95 0.66
CA ALA A 29 -6.17 -9.28 0.67
C ALA A 29 -5.21 -10.38 1.19
N SER A 30 -3.90 -10.21 1.03
CA SER A 30 -2.89 -11.21 1.41
C SER A 30 -2.73 -11.45 2.91
N GLY A 31 -3.19 -10.52 3.75
CA GLY A 31 -2.99 -10.56 5.20
C GLY A 31 -1.58 -10.19 5.66
N LEU A 32 -0.67 -9.82 4.75
CA LEU A 32 0.64 -9.26 5.14
C LEU A 32 0.46 -7.95 5.92
N PRO A 33 1.28 -7.69 6.95
CA PRO A 33 1.17 -6.47 7.74
C PRO A 33 1.55 -5.25 6.90
N VAL A 34 0.65 -4.27 6.82
CA VAL A 34 0.90 -2.98 6.16
C VAL A 34 1.32 -1.96 7.20
N ARG A 35 2.54 -1.41 7.05
CA ARG A 35 3.10 -0.43 8.00
C ARG A 35 2.65 1.01 7.71
N LEU A 36 2.47 1.34 6.43
CA LEU A 36 2.06 2.66 5.97
C LEU A 36 1.43 2.56 4.59
N LEU A 37 0.40 3.37 4.35
CA LEU A 37 -0.21 3.59 3.05
C LEU A 37 -0.05 5.06 2.66
N ALA A 38 0.43 5.31 1.45
CA ALA A 38 0.49 6.66 0.87
C ALA A 38 -0.47 6.73 -0.32
N CYS A 39 -1.26 7.79 -0.40
CA CYS A 39 -2.26 8.00 -1.45
C CYS A 39 -2.07 9.40 -2.04
N SER A 40 -2.27 9.54 -3.36
CA SER A 40 -2.48 10.85 -3.97
C SER A 40 -3.89 11.35 -3.69
N SER A 41 -4.10 12.66 -3.81
CA SER A 41 -5.44 13.26 -3.74
C SER A 41 -6.39 12.72 -4.80
N SER A 42 -5.87 12.27 -5.94
CA SER A 42 -6.64 11.69 -7.05
C SER A 42 -7.06 10.23 -6.85
N LEU A 43 -6.67 9.57 -5.75
CA LEU A 43 -7.07 8.18 -5.52
C LEU A 43 -8.60 8.04 -5.52
N GLU A 44 -9.29 9.00 -4.92
CA GLU A 44 -10.75 8.98 -4.73
C GLU A 44 -11.52 9.49 -5.97
N ASP A 45 -10.83 9.89 -7.05
CA ASP A 45 -11.46 10.28 -8.33
C ASP A 45 -12.21 9.11 -9.00
N THR A 46 -11.97 7.88 -8.52
CA THR A 46 -12.65 6.67 -8.98
C THR A 46 -13.36 5.97 -7.83
N GLU A 47 -14.46 5.28 -8.14
CA GLU A 47 -15.17 4.45 -7.16
C GLU A 47 -14.27 3.37 -6.55
N ARG A 48 -13.42 2.75 -7.38
CA ARG A 48 -12.47 1.72 -6.95
C ARG A 48 -11.45 2.26 -5.94
N GLY A 49 -10.88 3.43 -6.20
CA GLY A 49 -9.92 4.03 -5.27
C GLY A 49 -10.59 4.51 -3.97
N THR A 50 -11.82 5.02 -4.04
CA THR A 50 -12.64 5.32 -2.85
C THR A 50 -12.88 4.08 -2.00
N ALA A 51 -13.27 2.96 -2.63
CA ALA A 51 -13.46 1.69 -1.95
C ALA A 51 -12.16 1.18 -1.29
N LEU A 52 -11.04 1.27 -2.00
CA LEU A 52 -9.72 0.92 -1.46
C LEU A 52 -9.35 1.77 -0.23
N ARG A 53 -9.59 3.09 -0.27
CA ARG A 53 -9.30 3.97 0.87
C ARG A 53 -10.15 3.63 2.09
N ARG A 54 -11.45 3.39 1.89
CA ARG A 54 -12.37 2.96 2.96
C ARG A 54 -11.94 1.63 3.58
N GLU A 55 -11.52 0.70 2.73
CA GLU A 55 -11.04 -0.61 3.16
C GLU A 55 -9.77 -0.50 4.02
N ALA A 56 -8.81 0.33 3.61
CA ALA A 56 -7.61 0.61 4.39
C ALA A 56 -7.96 1.21 5.76
N MET A 57 -8.83 2.23 5.80
CA MET A 57 -9.27 2.86 7.05
C MET A 57 -9.97 1.86 7.99
N ARG A 58 -10.81 0.97 7.46
CA ARG A 58 -11.49 -0.08 8.22
C ARG A 58 -10.51 -1.07 8.88
N ARG A 59 -9.32 -1.24 8.30
CA ARG A 59 -8.24 -2.06 8.84
C ARG A 59 -7.31 -1.30 9.78
N GLY A 60 -7.56 0.00 10.00
CA GLY A 60 -6.71 0.87 10.82
C GLY A 60 -5.40 1.26 10.14
N ILE A 61 -5.36 1.27 8.79
CA ILE A 61 -4.22 1.66 7.97
C ILE A 61 -4.39 3.10 7.44
#